data_AF-A0A2V9XT97-F1
#
_entry.id   AF-A0A2V9XT97-F1
#
_cell.length_a   1.000
_cell.length_b   1.000
_cell.length_c   1.000
_cell.angle_alpha   90.00
_cell.angle_beta   90.00
_cell.angle_gamma   90.00
#
_symmetry.space_group_name_H-M   'P 1'
#
loop_
_entity.id
_entity.type
_entity.pdbx_description
1 polymer ?
#
loop_
_entity_poly.entity_id
_entity_poly.type
_entity_poly.pdbx_seq_one_letter_code
_entity_poly.pdbx_strand_id
1 'polypeptide(L)' 'APDQRVAFELSYVPFVKTAAEREKSGDPRKSIAERYAGHDDYMARFTKATDELVKQRWILPEDREAVIQRGEQEWTEATK' A
#
# COMPACT_ATOMS: atom_id res chain seq x y z
N ALA A 1 -10.75 -13.66 19.73
CA ALA A 1 -11.70 -14.80 19.60
C ALA A 1 -11.32 -15.61 18.35
N PRO A 2 -11.71 -16.89 18.20
CA PRO A 2 -11.29 -17.75 17.06
C PRO A 2 -11.69 -17.24 15.66
N ASP A 3 -12.56 -16.23 15.61
CA ASP A 3 -13.03 -15.48 14.43
C ASP A 3 -12.33 -14.12 14.24
N GLN A 4 -11.49 -13.71 15.19
CA GLN A 4 -10.76 -12.45 15.16
C GLN A 4 -9.36 -12.69 14.60
N ARG A 5 -9.10 -12.15 13.40
CA ARG A 5 -7.73 -11.96 12.93
C ARG A 5 -7.04 -10.98 13.86
N VAL A 6 -6.16 -11.48 14.74
CA VAL A 6 -5.25 -10.64 15.50
C VAL A 6 -4.30 -10.01 14.49
N ALA A 7 -4.11 -8.69 14.54
CA ALA A 7 -3.09 -8.06 13.72
C ALA A 7 -1.75 -8.74 14.06
N PHE A 8 -0.99 -9.14 13.04
CA PHE A 8 0.41 -9.48 13.23
C PHE A 8 1.14 -8.18 13.57
N GLU A 9 1.09 -7.79 14.85
CA GLU A 9 1.81 -6.62 15.33
C GLU A 9 3.27 -6.75 14.91
N LEU A 10 3.82 -5.66 14.33
CA LEU A 10 5.18 -5.57 13.76
C LEU A 10 5.41 -6.16 12.36
N SER A 11 4.40 -6.71 11.66
CA SER A 11 4.57 -7.14 10.25
C SER A 11 4.53 -6.00 9.23
N TYR A 12 4.37 -4.75 9.68
CA TYR A 12 4.27 -3.57 8.84
C TYR A 12 5.32 -2.53 9.24
N VAL A 13 6.24 -2.24 8.32
CA VAL A 13 7.28 -1.22 8.49
C VAL A 13 6.99 -0.07 7.52
N PRO A 14 6.35 1.02 7.96
CA PRO A 14 5.95 2.11 7.07
C PRO A 14 7.16 2.74 6.38
N PHE A 15 6.94 3.26 5.17
CA PHE A 15 7.89 4.19 4.57
C PHE A 15 7.75 5.55 5.25
N VAL A 16 8.85 6.28 5.37
CA VAL A 16 8.84 7.71 5.71
C VAL A 16 8.01 8.48 4.68
N LYS A 17 7.31 9.53 5.09
CA LYS A 17 6.35 10.23 4.22
C LYS A 17 7.06 11.17 3.26
N THR A 18 8.11 11.83 3.73
CA THR A 18 8.83 12.87 2.97
C THR A 18 10.31 12.53 2.75
N ALA A 19 10.92 13.18 1.74
CA ALA A 19 12.36 13.08 1.48
C ALA A 19 13.19 13.61 2.66
N ALA A 20 12.75 14.70 3.31
CA ALA A 20 13.43 15.26 4.47
C ALA A 20 13.45 14.30 5.66
N GLU A 21 12.35 13.59 5.91
CA GLU A 21 12.29 12.54 6.94
C GLU A 21 13.22 11.36 6.59
N ARG A 22 13.28 10.96 5.32
CA ARG A 22 14.19 9.92 4.83
C ARG A 22 15.65 10.28 5.09
N GLU A 23 16.05 11.50 4.75
CA GLU A 23 17.42 11.98 4.97
C GLU A 23 17.76 12.06 6.45
N LYS A 24 16.83 12.56 7.28
CA LYS A 24 17.03 12.65 8.74
C LYS A 24 17.14 11.28 9.41
N SER A 25 16.35 10.30 8.99
CA SER A 25 16.37 8.95 9.58
C SER A 25 17.46 8.05 9.00
N GLY A 26 17.99 8.39 7.81
CA GLY A 26 18.90 7.53 7.06
C GLY A 26 18.21 6.31 6.44
N ASP A 27 16.88 6.33 6.25
CA ASP A 27 16.16 5.21 5.61
C ASP A 27 16.63 5.06 4.14
N PRO A 28 17.15 3.88 3.73
CA PRO A 28 17.62 3.67 2.37
C PRO A 28 16.47 3.59 1.35
N ARG A 29 15.22 3.41 1.79
CA ARG A 29 14.06 3.26 0.92
C ARG A 29 13.50 4.64 0.58
N LYS A 30 13.12 4.87 -0.68
CA LYS A 30 12.39 6.09 -1.09
C LYS A 30 11.16 6.33 -0.20
N SER A 31 10.94 7.59 0.16
CA SER A 31 9.74 8.04 0.87
C SER A 31 8.47 7.88 0.03
N ILE A 32 7.30 8.02 0.66
CA ILE A 32 6.02 8.00 -0.04
C ILE A 32 5.96 9.11 -1.10
N ALA A 33 6.33 10.34 -0.75
CA ALA A 33 6.34 11.48 -1.67
C ALA A 33 7.33 11.33 -2.85
N GLU A 34 8.39 10.53 -2.69
CA GLU A 34 9.33 10.21 -3.78
C GLU A 34 8.84 9.06 -4.68
N ARG A 35 7.84 8.28 -4.24
CA ARG A 35 7.29 7.13 -4.97
C ARG A 35 6.08 7.49 -5.81
N TYR A 36 5.21 8.35 -5.27
CA TYR A 36 3.91 8.68 -5.84
C TYR A 36 3.72 10.19 -5.89
N ALA A 37 3.17 10.69 -7.00
CA ALA A 37 2.84 12.11 -7.13
C ALA A 37 1.69 12.56 -6.21
N GLY A 38 0.89 11.60 -5.75
CA GLY A 38 -0.23 11.82 -4.84
C GLY A 38 -1.15 10.60 -4.80
N HIS A 39 -2.29 10.77 -4.16
CA HIS A 39 -3.34 9.75 -4.02
C HIS A 39 -3.73 9.11 -5.36
N ASP A 40 -4.05 9.93 -6.36
CA ASP A 40 -4.55 9.43 -7.64
C ASP A 40 -3.49 8.62 -8.42
N ASP A 41 -2.22 9.02 -8.34
CA ASP A 41 -1.11 8.28 -8.95
C ASP A 41 -0.89 6.94 -8.24
N TYR A 42 -1.03 6.90 -6.91
CA TYR A 42 -1.01 5.65 -6.15
C TYR A 42 -2.16 4.72 -6.58
N MET A 43 -3.40 5.21 -6.57
CA MET A 43 -4.58 4.40 -6.89
C MET A 43 -4.58 3.91 -8.34
N ALA A 44 -4.10 4.73 -9.29
CA ALA A 44 -3.94 4.31 -10.68
C ALA A 44 -2.92 3.15 -10.81
N ARG A 45 -1.75 3.27 -10.16
CA ARG A 45 -0.71 2.23 -10.18
C ARG A 45 -1.14 0.97 -9.45
N PHE A 46 -1.82 1.11 -8.31
CA PHE A 46 -2.31 -0.01 -7.50
C PHE A 46 -3.40 -0.80 -8.26
N THR A 47 -4.34 -0.09 -8.89
CA THR A 47 -5.37 -0.69 -9.74
C THR A 47 -4.74 -1.48 -10.88
N LYS A 48 -3.79 -0.87 -11.61
CA LYS A 48 -3.06 -1.53 -12.69
C LYS A 48 -2.33 -2.79 -12.22
N ALA A 49 -1.65 -2.72 -11.07
CA ALA A 49 -0.95 -3.89 -10.50
C ALA A 49 -1.94 -5.01 -10.14
N THR A 50 -3.09 -4.65 -9.56
CA THR A 50 -4.16 -5.60 -9.23
C THR A 50 -4.71 -6.27 -10.49
N ASP A 51 -4.96 -5.50 -11.55
CA ASP A 51 -5.44 -6.02 -12.84
C ASP A 51 -4.47 -7.03 -13.47
N GLU A 52 -3.16 -6.75 -13.40
CA GLU A 52 -2.14 -7.67 -13.89
C GLU A 52 -2.08 -8.96 -13.05
N LEU A 53 -2.29 -8.88 -11.73
CA LEU A 53 -2.35 -10.06 -10.87
C LEU A 53 -3.60 -10.91 -11.13
N VAL A 54 -4.74 -10.28 -11.42
CA VAL A 54 -5.97 -10.97 -11.87
C VAL A 54 -5.71 -11.69 -13.20
N LYS A 55 -5.09 -11.01 -14.16
CA LYS A 55 -4.73 -11.60 -15.46
C LYS A 55 -3.79 -12.80 -15.32
N GLN A 56 -2.85 -12.72 -14.38
CA GLN A 56 -1.93 -13.81 -14.04
C GLN A 56 -2.56 -14.91 -13.17
N ARG A 57 -3.82 -14.75 -12.75
CA ARG A 57 -4.57 -15.67 -11.89
C ARG A 57 -4.00 -15.83 -10.47
N TRP A 58 -3.29 -14.81 -9.98
CA TRP A 58 -2.88 -14.72 -8.57
C TRP A 58 -3.98 -14.14 -7.68
N ILE A 59 -4.88 -13.34 -8.26
CA ILE A 59 -6.07 -12.79 -7.62
C ILE A 59 -7.30 -13.25 -8.40
N LEU A 60 -8.37 -13.62 -7.71
CA LEU A 60 -9.63 -13.98 -8.34
C LEU A 60 -10.32 -12.72 -8.90
N PRO A 61 -10.96 -12.77 -10.08
CA PRO A 61 -11.68 -11.62 -10.62
C PRO A 61 -12.68 -10.99 -9.65
N GLU A 62 -13.40 -11.81 -8.87
CA GLU A 62 -14.36 -11.37 -7.85
C GLU A 62 -13.73 -10.62 -6.67
N ASP A 63 -12.45 -10.86 -6.37
CA ASP A 63 -11.74 -10.23 -5.25
C ASP A 63 -11.14 -8.87 -5.61
N ARG A 64 -11.10 -8.53 -6.91
CA ARG A 64 -10.47 -7.31 -7.43
C ARG A 64 -10.90 -6.05 -6.69
N GLU A 65 -12.21 -5.84 -6.56
CA GLU A 65 -12.75 -4.63 -5.93
C GLU A 65 -12.41 -4.54 -4.44
N ALA A 66 -12.45 -5.67 -3.73
CA ALA A 66 -12.08 -5.72 -2.31
C ALA A 66 -10.59 -5.40 -2.11
N VAL A 67 -9.72 -5.86 -3.01
CA VAL A 67 -8.28 -5.54 -2.99
C VAL A 67 -8.05 -4.05 -3.25
N ILE A 68 -8.74 -3.46 -4.23
CA ILE A 68 -8.63 -2.01 -4.52
C ILE A 68 -9.10 -1.17 -3.33
N GLN A 69 -10.24 -1.51 -2.72
CA GLN A 69 -10.74 -0.83 -1.52
C GLN A 69 -9.78 -0.97 -0.34
N ARG A 70 -9.08 -2.10 -0.21
CA ARG A 70 -8.04 -2.27 0.80
C ARG A 70 -6.84 -1.36 0.54
N GLY A 71 -6.41 -1.22 -0.72
CA GLY A 71 -5.33 -0.30 -1.11
C GLY A 71 -5.63 1.16 -0.73
N GLU A 72 -6.87 1.60 -0.91
CA GLU A 72 -7.35 2.93 -0.48
C GLU A 72 -7.19 3.15 1.04
N GLN A 73 -7.60 2.16 1.83
CA GLN A 73 -7.45 2.21 3.29
C GLN A 73 -5.96 2.25 3.69
N GLU A 74 -5.13 1.45 3.02
CA GLU A 74 -3.69 1.42 3.27
C GLU A 74 -3.01 2.74 2.91
N TRP A 75 -3.44 3.41 1.83
CA TRP A 75 -2.97 4.77 1.52
C TRP A 75 -3.29 5.73 2.65
N THR A 76 -4.51 5.69 3.16
CA THR A 76 -4.94 6.56 4.27
C THR A 76 -4.08 6.33 5.51
N GLU A 77 -3.84 5.08 5.90
CA GLU A 77 -3.00 4.76 7.06
C GLU A 77 -1.51 5.09 6.83
N ALA A 78 -0.99 4.91 5.62
CA ALA A 78 0.40 5.21 5.29
C ALA A 78 0.69 6.72 5.24
N THR A 79 -0.31 7.54 4.93
CA THR A 79 -0.14 8.99 4.73
C THR A 79 -0.64 9.85 5.89
N LYS A 80 -1.49 9.31 6.78
CA LYS A 80 -1.94 9.94 8.03
C LYS A 80 -0.79 10.36 8.92
#